data_AF-A0A7C7WN58-F1
#
_entry.id   AF-A0A7C7WN58-F1
#
_cell.length_a   1.000
_cell.length_b   1.000
_cell.length_c   1.000
_cell.angle_alpha   90.00
_cell.angle_beta   90.00
_cell.angle_gamma   90.00
#
_symmetry.space_group_name_H-M   'P 1'
#
loop_
_entity.id
_entity.type
_entity.pdbx_description
1 polymer ?
#
loop_
_entity_poly.entity_id
_entity_poly.type
_entity_poly.pdbx_seq_one_letter_code
_entity_poly.pdbx_strand_id
1 'polypeptide(L)'
;MALALTLLVMASVFELAKPAASLHRSVPEAAVVQQRLRYSFDRLFSDLMKAGRGTTEQRPGRLGRFLPPIVPYRLGRRAAGDAHRRPVVDAVSVLSVSRGGGAEATTLGPIAGAATRVELAAGPGCGRPACGHRVRDMVLVFDEQGDWELFRVTAVTAMRLALERVHATGTTFAAGAVIAPVNLNHYYFDARQAQLRHYDGWRADFPLADQFVRLRFRFQGVARGPMPCRPPPTVGPLVDIDLPRLRDGPWCGPPGLPFDADLLRIRVVVVTLRVQTGASELRGVDPRLFARPGSASGGGGTVPDHEVTFTLAPPNL
;
A
#
# COMPACT_ATOMS: atom_id res chain seq x y z
N MET A 1 45.07 -53.01 6.32
CA MET A 1 43.63 -53.32 6.47
C MET A 1 42.92 -52.41 7.47
N ALA A 2 43.46 -52.16 8.67
CA ALA A 2 42.82 -51.27 9.66
C ALA A 2 42.48 -49.86 9.11
N LEU A 3 43.40 -49.21 8.39
CA LEU A 3 43.23 -47.86 7.86
C LEU A 3 42.11 -47.74 6.80
N ALA A 4 41.92 -48.78 5.98
CA ALA A 4 40.84 -48.85 4.99
C ALA A 4 39.46 -49.02 5.66
N LEU A 5 39.40 -49.82 6.74
CA LEU A 5 38.20 -49.99 7.55
C LEU A 5 37.82 -48.70 8.27
N THR A 6 38.79 -47.96 8.82
CA THR A 6 38.53 -46.65 9.46
C THR A 6 38.01 -45.63 8.45
N LEU A 7 38.60 -45.56 7.26
CA LEU A 7 38.13 -44.65 6.19
C LEU A 7 36.72 -44.99 5.73
N LEU A 8 36.38 -46.28 5.60
CA LEU A 8 35.05 -46.72 5.17
C LEU A 8 33.98 -46.42 6.23
N VAL A 9 34.29 -46.65 7.51
CA VAL A 9 33.40 -46.29 8.63
C VAL A 9 33.20 -44.78 8.70
N MET A 10 34.27 -43.99 8.59
CA MET A 10 34.17 -42.53 8.58
C MET A 10 33.35 -42.02 7.38
N ALA A 11 33.57 -42.55 6.18
CA ALA A 11 32.78 -42.19 4.99
C ALA A 11 31.29 -42.50 5.18
N SER A 12 30.98 -43.67 5.76
CA SER A 12 29.60 -44.08 6.05
C SER A 12 28.92 -43.15 7.07
N VAL A 13 29.63 -42.76 8.12
CA VAL A 13 29.14 -41.79 9.12
C VAL A 13 28.92 -40.41 8.48
N PHE A 14 29.82 -39.96 7.62
CA PHE A 14 29.66 -38.69 6.91
C PHE A 14 28.47 -38.71 5.94
N GLU A 15 28.23 -39.80 5.23
CA GLU A 15 27.04 -39.94 4.37
C GLU A 15 25.73 -39.89 5.16
N LEU A 16 25.70 -40.47 6.36
CA LEU A 16 24.53 -40.41 7.25
C LEU A 16 24.35 -39.04 7.93
N ALA A 17 25.44 -38.32 8.20
CA ALA A 17 25.41 -37.00 8.83
C ALA A 17 25.02 -35.86 7.87
N LYS A 18 25.30 -36.00 6.57
CA LYS A 18 25.00 -34.99 5.53
C LYS A 18 23.51 -34.61 5.47
N PRO A 19 22.54 -35.56 5.42
CA PRO A 19 21.11 -35.23 5.47
C PRO A 19 20.70 -34.46 6.73
N ALA A 20 21.24 -34.84 7.90
CA ALA A 20 20.92 -34.19 9.17
C ALA A 20 21.38 -32.73 9.19
N ALA A 21 22.62 -32.46 8.79
CA ALA A 21 23.17 -31.09 8.69
C ALA A 21 22.44 -30.24 7.63
N SER A 22 21.95 -30.87 6.57
CA SER A 22 21.13 -30.22 5.55
C SER A 22 19.76 -29.80 6.10
N LEU A 23 19.09 -30.69 6.83
CA LEU A 23 17.79 -30.42 7.47
C LEU A 23 17.88 -29.34 8.56
N HIS A 24 18.97 -29.33 9.34
CA HIS A 24 19.19 -28.32 10.37
C HIS A 24 19.34 -26.90 9.80
N ARG A 25 19.72 -26.77 8.52
CA ARG A 25 19.80 -25.47 7.83
C ARG A 25 18.51 -25.13 7.09
N SER A 26 17.90 -26.10 6.41
CA SER A 26 16.70 -25.85 5.60
C SER A 26 15.44 -25.61 6.43
N VAL A 27 15.27 -26.29 7.56
CA VAL A 27 14.04 -26.17 8.37
C VAL A 27 13.88 -24.77 9.00
N PRO A 28 14.89 -24.21 9.70
CA PRO A 28 14.78 -22.85 10.22
C PRO A 28 14.59 -21.81 9.12
N GLU A 29 15.29 -21.98 7.99
CA GLU A 29 15.18 -21.04 6.88
C GLU A 29 13.79 -21.08 6.22
N ALA A 30 13.19 -22.27 6.07
CA ALA A 30 11.80 -22.39 5.61
C ALA A 30 10.83 -21.67 6.56
N ALA A 31 11.05 -21.77 7.88
CA ALA A 31 10.25 -21.03 8.85
C ALA A 31 10.42 -19.51 8.71
N VAL A 32 11.64 -19.01 8.47
CA VAL A 32 11.90 -17.59 8.21
C VAL A 32 11.17 -17.11 6.95
N VAL A 33 11.23 -17.87 5.86
CA VAL A 33 10.51 -17.53 4.61
C VAL A 33 9.00 -17.45 4.85
N GLN A 34 8.43 -18.41 5.58
CA GLN A 34 7.00 -18.40 5.92
C GLN A 34 6.61 -17.23 6.83
N GLN A 35 7.39 -16.94 7.86
CA GLN A 35 7.13 -15.81 8.76
C GLN A 35 7.19 -14.48 8.02
N ARG A 36 8.14 -14.32 7.10
CA ARG A 36 8.27 -13.13 6.27
C ARG A 36 7.04 -12.92 5.38
N LEU A 37 6.57 -14.00 4.75
CA LEU A 37 5.37 -13.98 3.92
C LEU A 37 4.13 -13.65 4.75
N ARG A 38 3.99 -14.25 5.95
CA ARG A 38 2.90 -13.97 6.89
C ARG A 38 2.87 -12.51 7.32
N TYR A 39 4.00 -11.96 7.78
CA TYR A 39 4.10 -10.56 8.18
C TYR A 39 3.70 -9.61 7.03
N SER A 40 4.18 -9.89 5.82
CA SER A 40 3.88 -9.09 4.63
C SER A 40 2.40 -9.16 4.24
N PHE A 41 1.82 -10.36 4.30
CA PHE A 41 0.39 -10.59 4.12
C PHE A 41 -0.43 -9.81 5.14
N ASP A 42 -0.15 -9.99 6.44
CA ASP A 42 -0.90 -9.35 7.53
C ASP A 42 -0.87 -7.82 7.39
N ARG A 43 0.29 -7.25 7.04
CA ARG A 43 0.46 -5.81 6.86
C ARG A 43 -0.33 -5.27 5.66
N LEU A 44 -0.20 -5.89 4.49
CA LEU A 44 -0.92 -5.50 3.27
C LEU A 44 -2.43 -5.69 3.42
N PHE A 45 -2.85 -6.85 3.91
CA PHE A 45 -4.25 -7.18 4.14
C PHE A 45 -4.89 -6.18 5.11
N SER A 46 -4.24 -5.92 6.26
CA SER A 46 -4.76 -4.99 7.27
C SER A 46 -5.02 -3.61 6.68
N ASP A 47 -4.08 -3.04 5.92
CA ASP A 47 -4.25 -1.69 5.39
C ASP A 47 -5.18 -1.62 4.17
N LEU A 48 -5.13 -2.60 3.29
CA LEU A 48 -6.05 -2.67 2.14
C LEU A 48 -7.51 -2.81 2.60
N MET A 49 -7.79 -3.55 3.67
CA MET A 49 -9.14 -3.64 4.24
C MET A 49 -9.64 -2.31 4.85
N LYS A 50 -8.75 -1.35 5.13
CA LYS A 50 -9.14 0.00 5.59
C LYS A 50 -9.40 0.95 4.42
N ALA A 51 -9.04 0.58 3.19
CA ALA A 51 -9.21 1.41 2.02
C ALA A 51 -10.64 1.96 1.92
N GLY A 52 -10.74 3.25 1.60
CA GLY A 52 -12.03 3.91 1.36
C GLY A 52 -12.80 4.27 2.62
N ARG A 53 -12.29 3.90 3.82
CA ARG A 53 -12.88 4.29 5.09
C ARG A 53 -13.10 5.80 5.09
N GLY A 54 -14.37 6.13 5.23
CA GLY A 54 -14.90 7.47 5.10
C GLY A 54 -14.89 8.29 6.38
N THR A 55 -15.35 9.52 6.23
CA THR A 55 -15.68 10.41 7.33
C THR A 55 -16.90 9.88 8.09
N THR A 56 -16.97 10.14 9.39
CA THR A 56 -18.10 9.75 10.26
C THR A 56 -18.81 10.92 10.91
N GLU A 57 -18.18 12.09 11.03
CA GLU A 57 -18.72 13.22 11.80
C GLU A 57 -19.24 14.35 10.90
N GLN A 58 -18.42 14.85 9.96
CA GLN A 58 -18.75 16.09 9.23
C GLN A 58 -19.61 15.84 8.00
N ARG A 59 -19.20 14.88 7.17
CA ARG A 59 -19.91 14.45 5.96
C ARG A 59 -19.88 12.93 5.91
N PRO A 60 -20.73 12.23 6.67
CA PRO A 60 -20.65 10.79 6.79
C PRO A 60 -20.77 10.12 5.42
N GLY A 61 -19.77 9.33 5.04
CA GLY A 61 -19.73 8.71 3.72
C GLY A 61 -18.36 8.21 3.31
N ARG A 62 -18.34 7.23 2.40
CA ARG A 62 -17.12 6.60 1.88
C ARG A 62 -16.26 7.59 1.09
N LEU A 63 -14.94 7.51 1.24
CA LEU A 63 -14.00 8.35 0.47
C LEU A 63 -14.15 8.14 -1.05
N GLY A 64 -14.55 6.94 -1.46
CA GLY A 64 -14.82 6.58 -2.87
C GLY A 64 -15.86 7.44 -3.58
N ARG A 65 -16.61 8.29 -2.85
CA ARG A 65 -17.50 9.29 -3.46
C ARG A 65 -16.78 10.50 -4.05
N PHE A 66 -15.58 10.81 -3.55
CA PHE A 66 -14.84 12.02 -3.90
C PHE A 66 -13.56 11.69 -4.67
N LEU A 67 -12.88 10.60 -4.30
CA LEU A 67 -11.60 10.21 -4.88
C LEU A 67 -11.38 8.70 -4.83
N PRO A 68 -10.49 8.12 -5.65
CA PRO A 68 -10.20 6.70 -5.62
C PRO A 68 -9.35 6.36 -4.38
N PRO A 69 -9.85 5.51 -3.47
CA PRO A 69 -9.12 5.16 -2.26
C PRO A 69 -8.01 4.13 -2.48
N ILE A 70 -7.99 3.48 -3.64
CA ILE A 70 -6.94 2.56 -4.07
C ILE A 70 -6.47 2.98 -5.45
N VAL A 71 -5.16 3.20 -5.60
CA VAL A 71 -4.57 3.53 -6.90
C VAL A 71 -3.28 2.75 -7.14
N PRO A 72 -3.02 2.25 -8.35
CA PRO A 72 -1.84 1.43 -8.68
C PRO A 72 -0.58 2.27 -8.96
N TYR A 73 -0.41 3.38 -8.25
CA TYR A 73 0.69 4.30 -8.47
C TYR A 73 0.99 5.07 -7.19
N ARG A 74 2.12 5.77 -7.18
CA ARG A 74 2.57 6.51 -6.00
C ARG A 74 1.80 7.82 -5.84
N LEU A 75 1.13 7.96 -4.70
CA LEU A 75 0.63 9.23 -4.17
C LEU A 75 1.57 9.73 -3.06
N GLY A 76 1.64 11.05 -2.87
CA GLY A 76 2.39 11.68 -1.79
C GLY A 76 3.48 12.65 -2.27
N ARG A 77 4.20 13.24 -1.31
CA ARG A 77 5.18 14.32 -1.53
C ARG A 77 6.30 13.97 -2.52
N ARG A 78 6.64 12.68 -2.61
CA ARG A 78 7.70 12.16 -3.49
C ARG A 78 7.17 11.55 -4.79
N ALA A 79 5.89 11.73 -5.11
CA ALA A 79 5.37 11.38 -6.43
C ALA A 79 5.97 12.36 -7.45
N ALA A 80 6.85 11.86 -8.34
CA ALA A 80 7.51 12.68 -9.35
C ALA A 80 6.53 13.01 -10.50
N GLY A 81 6.41 14.28 -10.90
CA GLY A 81 5.67 14.67 -12.12
C GLY A 81 4.32 13.95 -12.29
N ASP A 82 4.13 13.26 -13.41
CA ASP A 82 2.93 12.48 -13.74
C ASP A 82 2.91 11.06 -13.15
N ALA A 83 3.80 10.71 -12.21
CA ALA A 83 3.83 9.40 -11.55
C ALA A 83 2.51 9.09 -10.83
N HIS A 84 1.78 10.10 -10.38
CA HIS A 84 0.42 9.98 -9.82
C HIS A 84 -0.65 9.61 -10.87
N ARG A 85 -0.24 9.27 -12.10
CA ARG A 85 -1.10 8.81 -13.21
C ARG A 85 -0.45 7.68 -14.01
N ARG A 86 0.55 7.00 -13.46
CA ARG A 86 1.25 5.89 -14.15
C ARG A 86 1.01 4.57 -13.40
N PRO A 87 -0.10 3.87 -13.67
CA PRO A 87 -0.37 2.55 -13.12
C PRO A 87 0.78 1.58 -13.34
N VAL A 88 1.19 0.88 -12.28
CA VAL A 88 2.19 -0.20 -12.31
C VAL A 88 1.65 -1.46 -11.66
N VAL A 89 2.20 -2.61 -12.05
CA VAL A 89 1.70 -3.93 -11.60
C VAL A 89 2.11 -4.28 -10.18
N ASP A 90 3.15 -3.65 -9.66
CA ASP A 90 3.85 -4.04 -8.44
C ASP A 90 3.88 -2.91 -7.40
N ALA A 91 2.95 -1.95 -7.50
CA ALA A 91 2.74 -0.93 -6.48
C ALA A 91 1.25 -0.60 -6.28
N VAL A 92 0.92 -0.18 -5.07
CA VAL A 92 -0.42 0.29 -4.71
C VAL A 92 -0.35 1.37 -3.64
N SER A 93 -1.14 2.43 -3.79
CA SER A 93 -1.43 3.41 -2.75
C SER A 93 -2.85 3.22 -2.23
N VAL A 94 -2.99 3.30 -0.92
CA VAL A 94 -4.25 3.13 -0.19
C VAL A 94 -4.50 4.35 0.69
N LEU A 95 -5.68 4.94 0.55
CA LEU A 95 -6.15 6.04 1.39
C LEU A 95 -7.32 5.61 2.28
N SER A 96 -7.29 6.04 3.53
CA SER A 96 -8.34 5.79 4.52
C SER A 96 -8.37 6.92 5.55
N VAL A 97 -9.56 7.32 5.99
CA VAL A 97 -9.69 8.22 7.15
C VAL A 97 -9.13 7.55 8.40
N SER A 98 -8.28 8.26 9.14
CA SER A 98 -7.63 7.76 10.35
C SER A 98 -8.52 7.99 11.58
N ARG A 99 -8.70 6.98 12.41
CA ARG A 99 -9.39 7.10 13.71
C ARG A 99 -8.46 7.40 14.89
N GLY A 100 -7.14 7.42 14.64
CA GLY A 100 -6.12 7.71 15.65
C GLY A 100 -5.57 9.14 15.60
N GLY A 101 -6.03 9.95 14.64
CA GLY A 101 -5.62 11.36 14.48
C GLY A 101 -6.60 12.33 15.14
N GLY A 102 -6.52 13.61 14.75
CA GLY A 102 -7.50 14.62 15.14
C GLY A 102 -8.92 14.33 14.61
N ALA A 103 -9.94 14.90 15.22
CA ALA A 103 -11.31 14.77 14.74
C ALA A 103 -11.54 15.52 13.43
N GLU A 104 -12.52 15.06 12.65
CA GLU A 104 -12.95 15.73 11.43
C GLU A 104 -13.52 17.12 11.72
N ALA A 105 -13.19 18.09 10.88
CA ALA A 105 -13.63 19.48 11.03
C ALA A 105 -13.96 20.11 9.68
N THR A 106 -14.62 21.25 9.70
CA THR A 106 -14.81 22.10 8.52
C THR A 106 -13.99 23.37 8.62
N THR A 107 -13.64 23.95 7.47
CA THR A 107 -12.89 25.22 7.43
C THR A 107 -13.83 26.42 7.61
N LEU A 108 -13.43 27.41 8.41
CA LEU A 108 -14.18 28.67 8.55
C LEU A 108 -13.85 29.68 7.44
N GLY A 109 -12.71 29.50 6.76
CA GLY A 109 -12.24 30.36 5.68
C GLY A 109 -11.76 29.57 4.47
N PRO A 110 -11.54 30.24 3.33
CA PRO A 110 -11.04 29.57 2.13
C PRO A 110 -9.60 29.09 2.32
N ILE A 111 -9.25 28.00 1.62
CA ILE A 111 -7.88 27.52 1.51
C ILE A 111 -7.35 27.91 0.13
N ALA A 112 -6.36 28.81 0.11
CA ALA A 112 -5.65 29.22 -1.09
C ALA A 112 -4.13 29.32 -0.82
N GLY A 113 -3.34 29.26 -1.89
CA GLY A 113 -1.88 29.38 -1.83
C GLY A 113 -1.14 28.14 -1.30
N ALA A 114 0.20 28.24 -1.17
CA ALA A 114 1.11 27.11 -0.89
C ALA A 114 1.31 26.77 0.60
N ALA A 115 1.17 27.76 1.49
CA ALA A 115 1.28 27.60 2.94
C ALA A 115 0.08 28.27 3.58
N THR A 116 -0.93 27.48 3.95
CA THR A 116 -2.22 28.01 4.35
C THR A 116 -2.41 27.82 5.86
N ARG A 117 -2.68 28.93 6.55
CA ARG A 117 -3.25 28.88 7.90
C ARG A 117 -4.76 28.76 7.75
N VAL A 118 -5.32 27.73 8.35
CA VAL A 118 -6.75 27.41 8.25
C VAL A 118 -7.35 27.43 9.64
N GLU A 119 -8.48 28.12 9.78
CA GLU A 119 -9.26 28.10 11.01
C GLU A 119 -10.34 27.01 10.91
N LEU A 120 -10.45 26.22 11.96
CA LEU A 120 -11.36 25.08 12.05
C LEU A 120 -12.64 25.49 12.78
N ALA A 121 -13.77 25.10 12.21
CA ALA A 121 -15.04 25.10 12.92
C ALA A 121 -15.04 23.89 13.86
N ALA A 122 -15.35 24.12 15.14
CA ALA A 122 -15.53 23.03 16.09
C ALA A 122 -16.80 22.23 15.74
N GLY A 123 -16.67 20.91 15.67
CA GLY A 123 -17.78 19.98 15.48
C GLY A 123 -17.74 18.81 16.47
N PRO A 124 -18.59 17.78 16.26
CA PRO A 124 -18.57 16.57 17.08
C PRO A 124 -17.17 15.96 17.17
N GLY A 125 -16.76 15.55 18.37
CA GLY A 125 -15.42 14.98 18.63
C GLY A 125 -14.25 15.99 18.59
N CYS A 126 -14.48 17.26 18.25
CA CYS A 126 -13.42 18.26 18.18
C CYS A 126 -12.96 18.70 19.59
N GLY A 127 -11.84 18.14 20.05
CA GLY A 127 -11.12 18.59 21.24
C GLY A 127 -10.19 19.77 20.98
N ARG A 128 -9.84 20.54 22.01
CA ARG A 128 -8.81 21.60 21.89
C ARG A 128 -7.41 21.04 22.22
N PRO A 129 -6.34 21.54 21.57
CA PRO A 129 -6.35 22.47 20.44
C PRO A 129 -6.65 21.79 19.09
N ALA A 130 -7.21 22.56 18.15
CA ALA A 130 -7.42 22.23 16.74
C ALA A 130 -7.98 20.84 16.48
N CYS A 131 -9.10 20.50 17.12
CA CYS A 131 -9.78 19.20 17.01
C CYS A 131 -8.88 18.00 17.37
N GLY A 132 -7.79 18.19 18.11
CA GLY A 132 -6.85 17.12 18.47
C GLY A 132 -5.84 16.75 17.38
N HIS A 133 -5.80 17.50 16.27
CA HIS A 133 -4.76 17.34 15.24
C HIS A 133 -3.37 17.63 15.81
N ARG A 134 -2.38 16.91 15.30
CA ARG A 134 -0.98 17.02 15.72
C ARG A 134 -0.10 17.45 14.55
N VAL A 135 1.00 18.13 14.87
CA VAL A 135 2.05 18.39 13.90
C VAL A 135 2.50 17.05 13.31
N ARG A 136 2.66 16.99 11.99
CA ARG A 136 2.96 15.82 11.15
C ARG A 136 1.77 14.97 10.71
N ASP A 137 0.57 15.21 11.22
CA ASP A 137 -0.64 14.54 10.73
C ASP A 137 -0.80 14.79 9.22
N MET A 138 -1.18 13.75 8.50
CA MET A 138 -1.65 13.88 7.13
C MET A 138 -3.16 14.09 7.15
N VAL A 139 -3.62 15.12 6.46
CA VAL A 139 -5.04 15.45 6.37
C VAL A 139 -5.45 15.53 4.90
N LEU A 140 -6.65 15.05 4.62
CA LEU A 140 -7.33 15.24 3.35
C LEU A 140 -8.27 16.42 3.51
N VAL A 141 -8.18 17.38 2.59
CA VAL A 141 -9.16 18.45 2.42
C VAL A 141 -9.98 18.14 1.18
N PHE A 142 -11.31 18.22 1.28
CA PHE A 142 -12.20 17.98 0.15
C PHE A 142 -13.53 18.72 0.30
N ASP A 143 -14.23 18.95 -0.81
CA ASP A 143 -15.51 19.65 -0.84
C ASP A 143 -16.60 18.88 -1.62
N GLU A 144 -17.75 19.53 -1.85
CA GLU A 144 -18.90 18.91 -2.53
C GLU A 144 -18.76 18.89 -4.05
N GLN A 145 -17.88 19.72 -4.59
CA GLN A 145 -17.54 19.81 -5.99
C GLN A 145 -16.68 18.62 -6.44
N GLY A 146 -16.12 17.87 -5.47
CA GLY A 146 -15.24 16.73 -5.73
C GLY A 146 -13.77 17.11 -5.84
N ASP A 147 -13.43 18.35 -5.50
CA ASP A 147 -12.05 18.77 -5.35
C ASP A 147 -11.49 18.16 -4.06
N TRP A 148 -10.24 17.70 -4.12
CA TRP A 148 -9.58 17.07 -2.98
C TRP A 148 -8.08 17.27 -3.04
N GLU A 149 -7.44 17.40 -1.88
CA GLU A 149 -6.00 17.49 -1.81
C GLU A 149 -5.46 17.03 -0.45
N LEU A 150 -4.25 16.47 -0.47
CA LEU A 150 -3.55 16.04 0.73
C LEU A 150 -2.65 17.16 1.26
N PHE A 151 -2.71 17.36 2.57
CA PHE A 151 -1.89 18.31 3.30
C PHE A 151 -1.20 17.63 4.47
N ARG A 152 -0.13 18.26 4.94
CA ARG A 152 0.51 17.92 6.20
C ARG A 152 0.40 19.06 7.17
N VAL A 153 0.06 18.75 8.42
CA VAL A 153 0.02 19.73 9.50
C VAL A 153 1.45 20.08 9.92
N THR A 154 1.81 21.36 9.82
CA THR A 154 3.14 21.87 10.18
C THR A 154 3.16 22.63 11.50
N ALA A 155 2.02 23.22 11.90
CA ALA A 155 1.84 23.82 13.21
C ALA A 155 0.37 23.74 13.65
N VAL A 156 0.17 23.75 14.96
CA VAL A 156 -1.15 23.72 15.62
C VAL A 156 -1.20 24.86 16.63
N THR A 157 -2.23 25.70 16.57
CA THR A 157 -2.38 26.82 17.52
C THR A 157 -3.85 27.15 17.71
N ALA A 158 -4.34 27.10 18.96
CA ALA A 158 -5.76 27.30 19.27
C ALA A 158 -6.66 26.43 18.37
N MET A 159 -7.52 27.03 17.53
CA MET A 159 -8.36 26.34 16.55
C MET A 159 -7.85 26.51 15.11
N ARG A 160 -6.54 26.68 14.95
CA ARG A 160 -5.89 26.88 13.65
C ARG A 160 -4.85 25.81 13.37
N LEU A 161 -4.78 25.42 12.10
CA LEU A 161 -3.73 24.58 11.54
C LEU A 161 -2.89 25.40 10.57
N ALA A 162 -1.57 25.24 10.61
CA ALA A 162 -0.74 25.56 9.46
C ALA A 162 -0.59 24.28 8.62
N LEU A 163 -0.91 24.39 7.34
CA LEU A 163 -0.91 23.28 6.41
C LEU A 163 0.15 23.50 5.32
N GLU A 164 0.82 22.42 4.96
CA GLU A 164 1.71 22.33 3.82
C GLU A 164 1.15 21.33 2.81
N ARG A 165 1.06 21.72 1.54
CA ARG A 165 0.57 20.82 0.50
C ARG A 165 1.49 19.63 0.31
N VAL A 166 0.91 18.45 0.16
CA VAL A 166 1.65 17.23 -0.17
C VAL A 166 2.07 17.26 -1.64
N HIS A 167 1.19 17.72 -2.53
CA HIS A 167 1.49 17.86 -3.96
C HIS A 167 1.71 19.33 -4.31
N ALA A 168 2.48 19.61 -5.36
CA ALA A 168 2.70 20.97 -5.86
C ALA A 168 1.50 21.43 -6.72
N THR A 169 0.32 21.47 -6.11
CA THR A 169 -0.95 21.80 -6.77
C THR A 169 -1.55 23.08 -6.21
N GLY A 170 -2.51 23.64 -6.94
CA GLY A 170 -3.14 24.93 -6.62
C GLY A 170 -4.62 24.83 -6.29
N THR A 171 -5.11 23.66 -5.87
CA THR A 171 -6.54 23.47 -5.58
C THR A 171 -6.97 24.44 -4.49
N THR A 172 -7.97 25.26 -4.81
CA THR A 172 -8.55 26.22 -3.89
C THR A 172 -9.84 25.66 -3.32
N PHE A 173 -10.02 25.77 -2.01
CA PHE A 173 -11.24 25.32 -1.35
C PHE A 173 -11.98 26.52 -0.78
N ALA A 174 -13.30 26.54 -0.93
CA ALA A 174 -14.15 27.51 -0.26
C ALA A 174 -14.17 27.25 1.26
N ALA A 175 -14.72 28.22 2.02
CA ALA A 175 -15.10 27.96 3.40
C ALA A 175 -16.13 26.81 3.46
N GLY A 176 -16.08 26.00 4.51
CA GLY A 176 -16.92 24.81 4.68
C GLY A 176 -16.34 23.54 4.06
N ALA A 177 -15.11 23.57 3.53
CA ALA A 177 -14.42 22.36 3.11
C ALA A 177 -14.15 21.44 4.31
N VAL A 178 -14.21 20.12 4.10
CA VAL A 178 -13.98 19.14 5.16
C VAL A 178 -12.49 18.84 5.26
N ILE A 179 -11.96 18.83 6.48
CA ILE A 179 -10.63 18.36 6.82
C ILE A 179 -10.78 17.07 7.63
N ALA A 180 -10.20 15.99 7.13
CA ALA A 180 -10.19 14.69 7.80
C ALA A 180 -8.76 14.17 7.93
N PRO A 181 -8.34 13.62 9.08
CA PRO A 181 -7.06 12.92 9.17
C PRO A 181 -7.09 11.68 8.27
N VAL A 182 -6.01 11.39 7.58
CA VAL A 182 -5.92 10.23 6.69
C VAL A 182 -4.61 9.48 6.87
N ASN A 183 -4.66 8.17 6.62
CA ASN A 183 -3.47 7.37 6.40
C ASN A 183 -3.31 7.15 4.90
N LEU A 184 -2.15 7.51 4.36
CA LEU A 184 -1.71 7.18 3.02
C LEU A 184 -0.63 6.11 3.11
N ASN A 185 -0.94 4.89 2.68
CA ASN A 185 0.02 3.80 2.64
C ASN A 185 0.33 3.45 1.19
N HIS A 186 1.59 3.55 0.79
CA HIS A 186 2.05 3.14 -0.53
C HIS A 186 3.00 1.95 -0.39
N TYR A 187 2.67 0.84 -1.03
CA TYR A 187 3.47 -0.38 -1.05
C TYR A 187 4.01 -0.59 -2.45
N TYR A 188 5.28 -0.97 -2.58
CA TYR A 188 5.88 -1.31 -3.86
C TYR A 188 7.00 -2.34 -3.72
N PHE A 189 7.32 -2.99 -4.84
CA PHE A 189 8.45 -3.90 -4.92
C PHE A 189 9.69 -3.19 -5.45
N ASP A 190 10.76 -3.20 -4.66
CA ASP A 190 12.09 -2.81 -5.11
C ASP A 190 12.86 -4.04 -5.58
N ALA A 191 12.87 -4.27 -6.90
CA ALA A 191 13.56 -5.40 -7.50
C ALA A 191 15.09 -5.36 -7.30
N ARG A 192 15.68 -4.17 -7.17
CA ARG A 192 17.14 -4.01 -6.98
C ARG A 192 17.56 -4.49 -5.61
N GLN A 193 16.78 -4.14 -4.59
CA GLN A 193 17.04 -4.58 -3.21
C GLN A 193 16.33 -5.89 -2.84
N ALA A 194 15.46 -6.41 -3.72
CA ALA A 194 14.58 -7.56 -3.45
C ALA A 194 13.69 -7.32 -2.23
N GLN A 195 13.06 -6.14 -2.15
CA GLN A 195 12.34 -5.71 -0.95
C GLN A 195 10.89 -5.35 -1.24
N LEU A 196 10.00 -5.73 -0.33
CA LEU A 196 8.73 -5.03 -0.16
C LEU A 196 9.00 -3.75 0.62
N ARG A 197 8.65 -2.59 0.04
CA ARG A 197 8.85 -1.29 0.66
C ARG A 197 7.52 -0.61 0.94
N HIS A 198 7.51 0.24 1.97
CA HIS A 198 6.38 1.06 2.37
C HIS A 198 6.75 2.53 2.43
N TYR A 199 5.83 3.37 1.94
CA TYR A 199 5.93 4.82 1.93
C TYR A 199 4.66 5.40 2.56
N ASP A 200 4.85 6.34 3.49
CA ASP A 200 3.79 6.99 4.27
C ASP A 200 3.18 8.23 3.59
N GLY A 201 3.58 8.51 2.34
CA GLY A 201 3.12 9.69 1.61
C GLY A 201 3.92 10.97 1.89
N TRP A 202 4.96 10.94 2.75
CA TRP A 202 5.78 12.11 3.05
C TRP A 202 7.27 11.96 2.70
N ARG A 203 8.13 11.49 3.62
CA ARG A 203 9.59 11.67 3.51
C ARG A 203 10.37 10.41 3.12
N ALA A 204 10.06 9.26 3.70
CA ALA A 204 10.95 8.10 3.62
C ALA A 204 10.22 6.84 3.19
N ASP A 205 10.95 6.02 2.45
CA ASP A 205 10.52 4.68 2.05
C ASP A 205 11.25 3.70 2.96
N PHE A 206 10.50 2.86 3.67
CA PHE A 206 11.04 1.90 4.63
C PHE A 206 10.98 0.49 4.05
N PRO A 207 12.04 -0.33 4.17
CA PRO A 207 11.95 -1.74 3.87
C PRO A 207 11.04 -2.42 4.90
N LEU A 208 10.06 -3.18 4.43
CA LEU A 208 9.20 -4.00 5.29
C LEU A 208 9.68 -5.44 5.38
N ALA A 209 10.14 -5.99 4.26
CA ALA A 209 10.59 -7.36 4.17
C ALA A 209 11.53 -7.55 2.97
N ASP A 210 12.56 -8.37 3.16
CA ASP A 210 13.59 -8.67 2.16
C ASP A 210 13.28 -9.95 1.36
N GLN A 211 14.13 -10.27 0.39
CA GLN A 211 14.04 -11.48 -0.44
C GLN A 211 12.68 -11.66 -1.11
N PHE A 212 12.04 -10.56 -1.46
CA PHE A 212 10.90 -10.57 -2.37
C PHE A 212 11.39 -10.79 -3.79
N VAL A 213 10.68 -11.64 -4.52
CA VAL A 213 10.91 -11.89 -5.95
C VAL A 213 9.70 -11.56 -6.80
N ARG A 214 8.52 -11.38 -6.17
CA ARG A 214 7.31 -10.92 -6.84
C ARG A 214 6.39 -10.19 -5.87
N LEU A 215 5.88 -9.06 -6.33
CA LEU A 215 4.68 -8.41 -5.85
C LEU A 215 3.84 -8.11 -7.09
N ARG A 216 2.56 -8.46 -7.06
CA ARG A 216 1.65 -8.11 -8.16
C ARG A 216 0.28 -7.77 -7.63
N PHE A 217 -0.31 -6.72 -8.19
CA PHE A 217 -1.67 -6.30 -7.98
C PHE A 217 -2.46 -6.50 -9.28
N ARG A 218 -3.66 -7.05 -9.15
CA ARG A 218 -4.71 -7.01 -10.18
C ARG A 218 -5.95 -6.39 -9.56
N PHE A 219 -6.73 -5.71 -10.38
CA PHE A 219 -7.92 -5.00 -9.92
C PHE A 219 -9.15 -5.57 -10.60
N GLN A 220 -10.23 -5.70 -9.84
CA GLN A 220 -11.55 -6.02 -10.38
C GLN A 220 -12.54 -4.99 -9.90
N GLY A 221 -13.50 -4.68 -10.74
CA GLY A 221 -14.53 -3.70 -10.44
C GLY A 221 -15.80 -3.98 -11.20
N VAL A 222 -16.84 -3.22 -10.86
CA VAL A 222 -18.10 -3.27 -11.61
C VAL A 222 -17.94 -2.56 -12.96
N ALA A 223 -18.84 -2.82 -13.89
CA ALA A 223 -18.88 -2.12 -15.18
C ALA A 223 -19.01 -0.59 -14.98
N ARG A 224 -18.41 0.18 -15.91
CA ARG A 224 -18.46 1.65 -15.89
C ARG A 224 -19.92 2.11 -16.00
N GLY A 225 -20.35 2.98 -15.09
CA GLY A 225 -21.69 3.58 -15.11
C GLY A 225 -21.80 4.77 -16.07
N PRO A 226 -23.02 5.33 -16.24
CA PRO A 226 -23.25 6.48 -17.13
C PRO A 226 -22.61 7.79 -16.63
N MET A 227 -22.36 7.90 -15.32
CA MET A 227 -21.67 9.05 -14.71
C MET A 227 -20.26 8.60 -14.28
N PRO A 228 -19.23 8.79 -15.10
CA PRO A 228 -17.91 8.18 -14.88
C PRO A 228 -17.17 8.76 -13.67
N CYS A 229 -17.36 10.04 -13.34
CA CYS A 229 -16.75 10.68 -12.16
C CYS A 229 -17.54 10.50 -10.86
N ARG A 230 -18.43 9.51 -10.81
CA ARG A 230 -19.12 9.10 -9.58
C ARG A 230 -18.95 7.59 -9.43
N PRO A 231 -18.80 7.08 -8.20
CA PRO A 231 -18.70 5.64 -8.00
C PRO A 231 -19.97 4.96 -8.53
N PRO A 232 -19.84 3.90 -9.35
CA PRO A 232 -20.98 3.12 -9.79
C PRO A 232 -21.65 2.42 -8.59
N PRO A 233 -22.93 2.01 -8.73
CA PRO A 233 -23.59 1.16 -7.75
C PRO A 233 -22.70 -0.03 -7.39
N THR A 234 -22.70 -0.44 -6.12
CA THR A 234 -21.90 -1.60 -5.65
C THR A 234 -22.44 -2.94 -6.15
N VAL A 235 -23.51 -2.94 -6.95
CA VAL A 235 -24.18 -4.12 -7.47
C VAL A 235 -23.81 -4.29 -8.94
N GLY A 236 -23.24 -5.45 -9.29
CA GLY A 236 -22.91 -5.80 -10.67
C GLY A 236 -21.86 -6.91 -10.74
N PRO A 237 -21.69 -7.55 -11.91
CA PRO A 237 -20.62 -8.53 -12.10
C PRO A 237 -19.26 -7.84 -11.98
N LEU A 238 -18.33 -8.51 -11.31
CA LEU A 238 -16.94 -8.07 -11.24
C LEU A 238 -16.21 -8.45 -12.52
N VAL A 239 -15.53 -7.47 -13.11
CA VAL A 239 -14.68 -7.64 -14.29
C VAL A 239 -13.26 -7.20 -13.97
N ASP A 240 -12.28 -7.92 -14.52
CA ASP A 240 -10.88 -7.52 -14.44
C ASP A 240 -10.69 -6.14 -15.11
N ILE A 241 -9.90 -5.29 -14.45
CA ILE A 241 -9.51 -3.97 -14.94
C ILE A 241 -8.02 -4.01 -15.23
N ASP A 242 -7.67 -4.01 -16.50
CA ASP A 242 -6.28 -3.93 -16.93
C ASP A 242 -5.70 -2.54 -16.63
N LEU A 243 -4.42 -2.49 -16.26
CA LEU A 243 -3.75 -1.24 -15.91
C LEU A 243 -3.85 -0.13 -16.98
N PRO A 244 -3.77 -0.41 -18.30
CA PRO A 244 -3.94 0.63 -19.31
C PRO A 244 -5.31 1.33 -19.24
N ARG A 245 -6.37 0.63 -18.79
CA ARG A 245 -7.69 1.24 -18.58
C ARG A 245 -7.74 2.19 -17.39
N LEU A 246 -6.78 2.10 -16.47
CA LEU A 246 -6.67 3.04 -15.34
C LEU A 246 -5.94 4.33 -15.72
N ARG A 247 -5.79 4.59 -17.03
CA ARG A 247 -5.16 5.78 -17.60
C ARG A 247 -5.76 6.18 -18.96
N ASP A 248 -6.89 5.58 -19.36
CA ASP A 248 -7.52 5.79 -20.67
C ASP A 248 -8.55 6.94 -20.67
N GLY A 249 -8.93 7.42 -19.49
CA GLY A 249 -9.95 8.42 -19.28
C GLY A 249 -11.37 7.85 -19.27
N PRO A 250 -12.36 8.66 -18.87
CA PRO A 250 -12.27 10.10 -18.64
C PRO A 250 -11.58 10.45 -17.33
N TRP A 251 -11.02 11.67 -17.30
CA TRP A 251 -10.30 12.20 -16.14
C TRP A 251 -11.26 12.91 -15.19
N CYS A 252 -11.10 12.64 -13.91
CA CYS A 252 -11.90 13.17 -12.80
C CYS A 252 -11.00 13.79 -11.73
N GLY A 253 -11.59 14.54 -10.79
CA GLY A 253 -10.86 15.21 -9.71
C GLY A 253 -10.29 16.58 -10.11
N PRO A 254 -9.53 17.22 -9.21
CA PRO A 254 -9.04 18.57 -9.42
C PRO A 254 -7.97 18.62 -10.52
N PRO A 255 -7.78 19.76 -11.21
CA PRO A 255 -6.82 19.89 -12.32
C PRO A 255 -5.38 19.49 -11.99
N GLY A 256 -4.97 19.63 -10.72
CA GLY A 256 -3.63 19.28 -10.26
C GLY A 256 -3.45 17.80 -9.86
N LEU A 257 -4.54 17.09 -9.54
CA LEU A 257 -4.53 15.67 -9.17
C LEU A 257 -5.61 14.89 -9.94
N PRO A 258 -5.62 14.95 -11.29
CA PRO A 258 -6.60 14.22 -12.06
C PRO A 258 -6.34 12.72 -11.96
N PHE A 259 -7.41 11.94 -11.91
CA PHE A 259 -7.39 10.49 -11.87
C PHE A 259 -8.35 9.90 -12.88
N ASP A 260 -8.12 8.67 -13.31
CA ASP A 260 -9.01 7.96 -14.22
C ASP A 260 -10.29 7.51 -13.51
N ALA A 261 -11.45 7.77 -14.11
CA ALA A 261 -12.75 7.33 -13.64
C ALA A 261 -12.81 5.83 -13.29
N ASP A 262 -12.08 4.97 -14.00
CA ASP A 262 -12.05 3.53 -13.74
C ASP A 262 -11.44 3.16 -12.38
N LEU A 263 -10.72 4.07 -11.73
CA LEU A 263 -10.25 3.85 -10.36
C LEU A 263 -11.42 3.84 -9.35
N LEU A 264 -12.52 4.55 -9.62
CA LEU A 264 -13.69 4.62 -8.73
C LEU A 264 -14.54 3.35 -8.76
N ARG A 265 -14.38 2.49 -9.77
CA ARG A 265 -15.12 1.22 -9.88
C ARG A 265 -14.38 0.03 -9.29
N ILE A 266 -13.13 0.19 -8.85
CA ILE A 266 -12.39 -0.87 -8.16
C ILE A 266 -13.18 -1.30 -6.92
N ARG A 267 -13.45 -2.61 -6.81
CA ARG A 267 -14.12 -3.24 -5.66
C ARG A 267 -13.31 -4.36 -5.06
N VAL A 268 -12.44 -4.98 -5.86
CA VAL A 268 -11.61 -6.11 -5.45
C VAL A 268 -10.18 -5.88 -5.88
N VAL A 269 -9.25 -6.25 -5.01
CA VAL A 269 -7.81 -6.30 -5.30
C VAL A 269 -7.36 -7.75 -5.14
N VAL A 270 -6.63 -8.25 -6.12
CA VAL A 270 -5.95 -9.54 -6.04
C VAL A 270 -4.46 -9.27 -5.90
N VAL A 271 -3.86 -9.80 -4.85
CA VAL A 271 -2.45 -9.58 -4.51
C VAL A 271 -1.70 -10.90 -4.58
N THR A 272 -0.59 -10.92 -5.30
CA THR A 272 0.35 -12.05 -5.35
C THR A 272 1.68 -11.63 -4.73
N LEU A 273 2.13 -12.39 -3.73
CA LEU A 273 3.42 -12.23 -3.05
C LEU A 273 4.25 -13.49 -3.30
N ARG A 274 5.53 -13.33 -3.69
CA ARG A 274 6.49 -14.43 -3.73
C ARG A 274 7.77 -14.05 -3.02
N VAL A 275 8.20 -14.89 -2.09
CA VAL A 275 9.40 -14.72 -1.26
C VAL A 275 10.32 -15.92 -1.44
N GLN A 276 11.63 -15.68 -1.45
CA GLN A 276 12.67 -16.70 -1.50
C GLN A 276 13.47 -16.77 -0.19
N THR A 277 14.24 -17.85 0.00
CA THR A 277 15.25 -17.93 1.06
C THR A 277 16.35 -16.90 0.86
N GLY A 278 16.92 -16.36 1.94
CA GLY A 278 18.10 -15.48 1.87
C GLY A 278 19.39 -16.23 1.55
N ALA A 279 19.47 -17.51 1.89
CA ALA A 279 20.64 -18.37 1.70
C ALA A 279 20.66 -18.96 0.28
N SER A 280 21.56 -18.47 -0.57
CA SER A 280 21.68 -18.96 -1.96
C SER A 280 22.07 -20.44 -2.05
N GLU A 281 22.79 -20.96 -1.06
CA GLU A 281 23.20 -22.35 -0.94
C GLU A 281 22.05 -23.30 -0.59
N LEU A 282 20.89 -22.75 -0.18
CA LEU A 282 19.66 -23.50 0.05
C LEU A 282 18.68 -23.37 -1.14
N ARG A 283 19.03 -22.59 -2.17
CA ARG A 283 18.24 -22.49 -3.41
C ARG A 283 18.68 -23.54 -4.40
N GLY A 284 17.72 -24.28 -4.95
CA GLY A 284 17.96 -25.25 -6.01
C GLY A 284 18.22 -24.58 -7.37
N VAL A 285 18.53 -25.43 -8.35
CA VAL A 285 18.83 -25.01 -9.73
C VAL A 285 17.60 -24.94 -10.63
N ASP A 286 16.46 -25.49 -10.21
CA ASP A 286 15.22 -25.50 -11.03
C ASP A 286 14.57 -24.10 -11.08
N PRO A 287 14.57 -23.42 -12.23
CA PRO A 287 14.00 -22.07 -12.35
C PRO A 287 12.47 -22.03 -12.16
N ARG A 288 11.78 -23.18 -12.15
CA ARG A 288 10.34 -23.25 -11.86
C ARG A 288 10.07 -23.01 -10.37
N LEU A 289 10.94 -23.54 -9.50
CA LEU A 289 10.82 -23.46 -8.05
C LEU A 289 11.56 -22.26 -7.44
N PHE A 290 12.61 -21.78 -8.12
CA PHE A 290 13.48 -20.71 -7.63
C PHE A 290 13.54 -19.57 -8.63
N ALA A 291 12.99 -18.40 -8.28
CA ALA A 291 13.04 -17.21 -9.12
C ALA A 291 14.46 -16.69 -9.31
N ARG A 292 15.33 -16.92 -8.31
CA ARG A 292 16.78 -16.73 -8.41
C ARG A 292 17.47 -18.04 -8.02
N PRO A 293 17.75 -18.94 -8.98
CA PRO A 293 18.38 -20.23 -8.71
C PRO A 293 19.69 -20.09 -7.94
N GLY A 294 20.01 -21.11 -7.14
CA GLY A 294 21.25 -21.19 -6.37
C GLY A 294 22.10 -22.38 -6.74
N SER A 295 22.87 -22.87 -5.77
CA SER A 295 23.85 -23.95 -5.98
C SER A 295 23.42 -25.30 -5.40
N ALA A 296 22.26 -25.40 -4.76
CA ALA A 296 21.83 -26.63 -4.12
C ALA A 296 21.45 -27.69 -5.17
N SER A 297 22.20 -28.80 -5.18
CA SER A 297 22.01 -29.91 -6.12
C SER A 297 20.99 -30.93 -5.62
N GLY A 298 19.72 -30.54 -5.45
CA GLY A 298 18.59 -31.43 -5.12
C GLY A 298 18.64 -32.12 -3.74
N GLY A 299 17.49 -32.60 -3.25
CA GLY A 299 17.33 -33.28 -1.94
C GLY A 299 16.69 -32.42 -0.84
N GLY A 300 16.50 -32.99 0.37
CA GLY A 300 15.80 -32.36 1.53
C GLY A 300 16.45 -31.09 2.12
N GLY A 301 17.46 -30.55 1.45
CA GLY A 301 18.19 -29.33 1.83
C GLY A 301 17.74 -28.06 1.14
N THR A 302 16.85 -28.14 0.15
CA THR A 302 16.42 -26.95 -0.58
C THR A 302 15.23 -26.27 0.11
N VAL A 303 15.20 -24.94 0.09
CA VAL A 303 14.07 -24.13 0.58
C VAL A 303 13.44 -23.41 -0.62
N PRO A 304 12.36 -23.94 -1.22
CA PRO A 304 11.74 -23.36 -2.41
C PRO A 304 11.15 -21.98 -2.13
N ASP A 305 10.90 -21.22 -3.19
CA ASP A 305 10.14 -19.98 -3.05
C ASP A 305 8.72 -20.28 -2.56
N HIS A 306 8.20 -19.41 -1.70
CA HIS A 306 6.81 -19.46 -1.27
C HIS A 306 6.02 -18.35 -1.95
N GLU A 307 4.97 -18.73 -2.69
CA GLU A 307 4.03 -17.80 -3.32
C GLU A 307 2.66 -17.93 -2.67
N VAL A 308 2.03 -16.79 -2.37
CA VAL A 308 0.65 -16.69 -1.91
C VAL A 308 -0.07 -15.67 -2.77
N THR A 309 -1.26 -16.05 -3.24
CA THR A 309 -2.21 -15.13 -3.87
C THR A 309 -3.45 -15.05 -3.00
N PHE A 310 -3.90 -13.83 -2.72
CA PHE A 310 -5.11 -13.58 -1.96
C PHE A 310 -5.95 -12.48 -2.59
N THR A 311 -7.26 -12.59 -2.40
CA THR A 311 -8.26 -11.68 -2.95
C THR A 311 -8.94 -10.97 -1.80
N LEU A 312 -9.11 -9.65 -1.92
CA LEU A 312 -9.76 -8.82 -0.90
C LEU A 312 -10.75 -7.85 -1.51
N ALA A 313 -11.88 -7.69 -0.82
CA ALA A 313 -12.95 -6.77 -1.14
C ALA A 313 -13.14 -5.81 0.04
N PRO A 314 -12.46 -4.65 0.07
CA PRO A 314 -12.55 -3.73 1.19
C PRO A 314 -13.99 -3.20 1.32
N PRO A 315 -14.56 -3.16 2.53
CA PRO A 315 -15.99 -2.90 2.73
C PRO A 315 -16.42 -1.46 2.43
N ASN A 316 -15.47 -0.55 2.26
CA ASN A 316 -15.73 0.87 2.05
C ASN A 316 -15.49 1.33 0.60
N LEU A 317 -15.37 0.40 -0.36
CA LEU A 317 -15.33 0.69 -1.79
C LEU A 317 -16.72 0.83 -2.41
#